data_AF-A0A537L2B2-F1
#
_entry.id   AF-A0A537L2B2-F1
#
_cell.length_a   1.000
_cell.length_b   1.000
_cell.length_c   1.000
_cell.angle_alpha   90.00
_cell.angle_beta   90.00
_cell.angle_gamma   90.00
#
_symmetry.space_group_name_H-M   'P 1'
#
loop_
_entity.id
_entity.type
_entity.pdbx_description
1 polymer ?
#
loop_
_entity_poly.entity_id
_entity_poly.type
_entity_poly.pdbx_seq_one_letter_code
_entity_poly.pdbx_strand_id
1 'polypeptide(L)'
;MAFIYGRHCEIFDDVQIGADTRIGNFVLIRSDTVIGRGCTIGSYVDIEGEARIGEFVSLQSGCYITRGVVIEDRVFCGPRVVTLNDKRISHLRPSIPFERRPPRILRAARIGGGSIICPGVTVGENAAVGAGSVVTRDVPPRTLVVGNPARVVGPVPDDEII
;
A
#
# COMPACT_ATOMS: atom_id res chain seq x y z
N MET A 1 4.86 15.73 20.54
CA MET A 1 4.85 15.75 19.06
C MET A 1 3.40 15.96 18.64
N ALA A 2 3.09 17.03 17.92
CA ALA A 2 1.70 17.36 17.57
C ALA A 2 1.27 16.53 16.37
N PHE A 3 0.40 15.55 16.59
CA PHE A 3 -0.29 14.85 15.51
C PHE A 3 -1.47 15.70 15.05
N ILE A 4 -1.54 16.01 13.76
CA ILE A 4 -2.73 16.64 13.19
C ILE A 4 -3.57 15.53 12.59
N TYR A 5 -4.57 15.09 13.34
CA TYR A 5 -5.61 14.20 12.84
C TYR A 5 -6.67 15.03 12.13
N GLY A 6 -7.11 14.56 10.95
CA GLY A 6 -8.40 14.95 10.42
C GLY A 6 -9.54 14.45 11.31
N ARG A 7 -10.76 14.87 10.98
CA ARG A 7 -11.96 14.53 11.74
C ARG A 7 -12.44 13.10 11.43
N HIS A 8 -13.14 12.50 12.39
CA HIS A 8 -13.83 11.21 12.24
C HIS A 8 -12.89 10.04 11.92
N CYS A 9 -11.70 10.03 12.50
CA CYS A 9 -10.79 8.90 12.40
C CYS A 9 -11.04 7.89 13.52
N GLU A 10 -10.79 6.62 13.25
CA GLU A 10 -10.74 5.54 14.24
C GLU A 10 -9.36 4.88 14.15
N ILE A 11 -8.55 5.04 15.18
CA ILE A 11 -7.18 4.53 15.26
C ILE A 11 -7.09 3.72 16.54
N PHE A 12 -6.71 2.46 16.44
CA PHE A 12 -6.69 1.54 17.58
C PHE A 12 -5.50 1.89 18.51
N ASP A 13 -5.65 1.62 19.81
CA ASP A 13 -4.76 2.13 20.88
C ASP A 13 -3.29 1.71 20.74
N ASP A 14 -3.03 0.58 20.08
CA ASP A 14 -1.69 -0.02 19.91
C ASP A 14 -0.97 0.41 18.62
N VAL A 15 -1.61 1.23 17.79
CA VAL A 15 -1.03 1.74 16.55
C VAL A 15 0.12 2.71 16.84
N GLN A 16 1.27 2.48 16.19
CA GLN A 16 2.44 3.35 16.31
C GLN A 16 2.56 4.26 15.09
N ILE A 17 2.65 5.57 15.32
CA ILE A 17 2.73 6.59 14.26
C ILE A 17 3.95 7.48 14.52
N GLY A 18 4.86 7.54 13.55
CA GLY A 18 6.07 8.36 13.60
C GLY A 18 5.81 9.86 13.51
N ALA A 19 6.88 10.62 13.77
CA ALA A 19 6.89 12.09 13.71
C ALA A 19 6.39 12.65 12.40
N ASP A 20 5.73 13.81 12.44
CA ASP A 20 5.37 14.58 11.24
C ASP A 20 4.47 13.85 10.23
N THR A 21 3.91 12.70 10.62
CA THR A 21 2.91 11.97 9.83
C THR A 21 1.56 12.69 9.92
N ARG A 22 0.96 12.92 8.76
CA ARG A 22 -0.32 13.63 8.61
C ARG A 22 -1.42 12.64 8.28
N ILE A 23 -2.58 12.82 8.91
CA ILE A 23 -3.73 11.94 8.71
C ILE A 23 -4.94 12.78 8.28
N GLY A 24 -5.56 12.39 7.18
CA GLY A 24 -6.77 12.99 6.62
C GLY A 24 -8.02 12.70 7.45
N ASN A 25 -9.21 12.92 6.86
CA ASN A 25 -10.48 12.66 7.53
C ASN A 25 -10.96 11.23 7.25
N PHE A 26 -11.79 10.67 8.13
CA PHE A 26 -12.43 9.36 7.92
C PHE A 26 -11.43 8.22 7.69
N VAL A 27 -10.30 8.25 8.39
CA VAL A 27 -9.27 7.21 8.30
C VAL A 27 -9.53 6.14 9.36
N LEU A 28 -9.37 4.88 8.97
CA LEU A 28 -9.42 3.73 9.88
C LEU A 28 -8.05 3.03 9.91
N ILE A 29 -7.46 2.89 11.09
CA ILE A 29 -6.18 2.18 11.28
C ILE A 29 -6.36 1.16 12.41
N ARG A 30 -6.33 -0.13 12.05
CA ARG A 30 -6.50 -1.23 13.01
C ARG A 30 -5.16 -1.63 13.67
N SER A 31 -5.30 -2.42 14.74
CA SER A 31 -4.20 -2.92 15.58
C SER A 31 -3.01 -3.52 14.84
N ASP A 32 -1.89 -3.56 15.54
CA ASP A 32 -0.60 -4.07 15.10
C ASP A 32 -0.07 -3.34 13.86
N THR A 33 -0.45 -2.07 13.67
CA THR A 33 0.05 -1.22 12.58
C THR A 33 1.19 -0.33 13.07
N VAL A 34 2.28 -0.29 12.30
CA VAL A 34 3.39 0.65 12.51
C VAL A 34 3.55 1.52 11.27
N ILE A 35 3.53 2.84 11.46
CA ILE A 35 3.73 3.85 10.42
C ILE A 35 4.93 4.71 10.80
N GLY A 36 5.90 4.83 9.90
CA GLY A 36 7.08 5.66 10.07
C GLY A 36 6.78 7.16 10.13
N ARG A 37 7.83 7.97 10.16
CA ARG A 37 7.74 9.43 10.18
C ARG A 37 7.49 10.03 8.79
N GLY A 38 6.96 11.24 8.75
CA GLY A 38 6.82 12.05 7.54
C GLY A 38 5.83 11.48 6.53
N CYS A 39 4.96 10.55 6.94
CA CYS A 39 3.99 9.92 6.06
C CYS A 39 2.79 10.84 5.82
N THR A 40 2.12 10.63 4.69
CA THR A 40 0.81 11.25 4.42
C THR A 40 -0.21 10.15 4.24
N ILE A 41 -1.19 10.12 5.13
CA ILE A 41 -2.33 9.21 5.09
C ILE A 41 -3.55 10.02 4.67
N GLY A 42 -3.96 9.88 3.42
CA GLY A 42 -5.09 10.61 2.83
C GLY A 42 -6.43 10.27 3.49
N SER A 43 -7.45 11.04 3.17
CA SER A 43 -8.80 10.79 3.70
C SER A 43 -9.36 9.48 3.16
N TYR A 44 -10.22 8.81 3.94
CA TYR A 44 -10.83 7.52 3.56
C TYR A 44 -9.81 6.39 3.31
N VAL A 45 -8.60 6.50 3.83
CA VAL A 45 -7.65 5.37 3.84
C VAL A 45 -8.09 4.39 4.91
N ASP A 46 -8.12 3.11 4.55
CA ASP A 46 -8.37 2.00 5.47
C ASP A 46 -7.11 1.11 5.53
N ILE A 47 -6.60 0.89 6.74
CA ILE A 47 -5.50 -0.02 7.05
C ILE A 47 -6.01 -1.14 7.98
N GLU A 48 -6.03 -2.37 7.47
CA GLU A 48 -6.67 -3.53 8.13
C GLU A 48 -5.92 -4.11 9.34
N GLY A 49 -4.72 -3.59 9.65
CA GLY A 49 -3.90 -4.04 10.78
C GLY A 49 -2.71 -4.91 10.35
N GLU A 50 -1.86 -5.24 11.32
CA GLU A 50 -0.61 -6.00 11.10
C GLU A 50 0.30 -5.40 10.01
N ALA A 51 0.13 -4.12 9.67
CA ALA A 51 0.83 -3.48 8.57
C ALA A 51 2.16 -2.87 9.04
N ARG A 52 3.15 -2.84 8.14
CA ARG A 52 4.43 -2.15 8.35
C ARG A 52 4.60 -1.13 7.23
N ILE A 53 4.49 0.14 7.58
CA ILE A 53 4.61 1.27 6.66
C ILE A 53 5.84 2.06 7.08
N GLY A 54 6.80 2.22 6.16
CA GLY A 54 8.06 2.91 6.36
C GLY A 54 7.91 4.42 6.53
N GLU A 55 9.00 5.14 6.30
CA GLU A 55 9.07 6.59 6.40
C GLU A 55 8.76 7.27 5.06
N PHE A 56 8.21 8.48 5.11
CA PHE A 56 7.92 9.32 3.94
C PHE A 56 7.02 8.62 2.91
N VAL A 57 6.16 7.72 3.36
CA VAL A 57 5.17 7.04 2.53
C VAL A 57 3.97 7.96 2.30
N SER A 58 3.49 8.03 1.06
CA SER A 58 2.28 8.75 0.70
C SER A 58 1.19 7.77 0.27
N LEU A 59 0.20 7.55 1.14
CA LEU A 59 -1.05 6.87 0.80
C LEU A 59 -2.11 7.91 0.45
N GLN A 60 -2.41 8.08 -0.82
CA GLN A 60 -3.42 9.05 -1.24
C GLN A 60 -4.84 8.58 -0.88
N SER A 61 -5.80 9.51 -0.92
CA SER A 61 -7.16 9.26 -0.42
C SER A 61 -7.82 8.02 -1.02
N GLY A 62 -8.52 7.26 -0.18
CA GLY A 62 -9.25 6.06 -0.56
C GLY A 62 -8.38 4.81 -0.78
N CYS A 63 -7.09 4.81 -0.43
CA CYS A 63 -6.30 3.58 -0.47
C CYS A 63 -6.86 2.53 0.50
N TYR A 64 -6.88 1.27 0.06
CA TYR A 64 -7.26 0.12 0.87
C TYR A 64 -6.05 -0.79 1.10
N ILE A 65 -5.53 -0.77 2.32
CA ILE A 65 -4.32 -1.50 2.73
C ILE A 65 -4.72 -2.71 3.56
N THR A 66 -4.62 -3.88 2.95
CA THR A 66 -5.00 -5.15 3.55
C THR A 66 -4.04 -5.58 4.64
N ARG A 67 -4.54 -6.47 5.49
CA ARG A 67 -3.83 -6.93 6.68
C ARG A 67 -2.50 -7.58 6.32
N GLY A 68 -1.44 -7.19 7.01
CA GLY A 68 -0.10 -7.77 6.86
C GLY A 68 0.77 -7.14 5.76
N VAL A 69 0.28 -6.12 5.05
CA VAL A 69 1.05 -5.46 3.97
C VAL A 69 2.31 -4.81 4.53
N VAL A 70 3.40 -4.93 3.76
CA VAL A 70 4.65 -4.21 3.99
C VAL A 70 4.82 -3.16 2.90
N ILE A 71 4.96 -1.91 3.31
CA ILE A 71 5.26 -0.75 2.45
C ILE A 71 6.54 -0.11 2.97
N GLU A 72 7.61 -0.14 2.18
CA GLU A 72 8.90 0.42 2.56
C GLU A 72 8.95 1.95 2.35
N ASP A 73 10.09 2.55 2.70
CA ASP A 73 10.27 4.00 2.71
C ASP A 73 10.03 4.64 1.33
N ARG A 74 9.53 5.86 1.34
CA ARG A 74 9.35 6.72 0.16
C ARG A 74 8.42 6.15 -0.92
N VAL A 75 7.60 5.16 -0.58
CA VAL A 75 6.58 4.64 -1.50
C VAL A 75 5.48 5.68 -1.72
N PHE A 76 5.05 5.79 -2.97
CA PHE A 76 3.86 6.56 -3.34
C PHE A 76 2.75 5.61 -3.80
N CYS A 77 1.61 5.63 -3.12
CA CYS A 77 0.37 5.01 -3.56
C CYS A 77 -0.62 6.10 -3.98
N GLY A 78 -0.96 6.13 -5.26
CA GLY A 78 -1.96 7.02 -5.82
C GLY A 78 -3.37 6.76 -5.25
N PRO A 79 -4.33 7.66 -5.53
CA PRO A 79 -5.65 7.57 -4.92
C PRO A 79 -6.33 6.26 -5.27
N ARG A 80 -7.04 5.66 -4.32
CA ARG A 80 -7.80 4.42 -4.51
C ARG A 80 -6.97 3.22 -4.97
N VAL A 81 -5.69 3.15 -4.60
CA VAL A 81 -4.91 1.91 -4.71
C VAL A 81 -5.48 0.86 -3.75
N VAL A 82 -5.66 -0.36 -4.24
CA VAL A 82 -6.16 -1.49 -3.45
C VAL A 82 -5.09 -2.57 -3.39
N THR A 83 -4.80 -3.04 -2.20
CA THR A 83 -4.03 -4.28 -1.99
C THR A 83 -4.99 -5.41 -1.66
N LEU A 84 -4.63 -6.65 -2.00
CA LEU A 84 -5.40 -7.85 -1.69
C LEU A 84 -4.48 -8.88 -1.04
N ASN A 85 -4.97 -9.66 -0.08
CA ASN A 85 -4.15 -10.63 0.67
C ASN A 85 -4.68 -12.07 0.66
N ASP A 86 -5.84 -12.34 0.05
CA ASP A 86 -6.38 -13.69 -0.16
C ASP A 86 -6.41 -14.06 -1.65
N LYS A 87 -5.52 -14.97 -2.07
CA LYS A 87 -5.42 -15.40 -3.46
C LYS A 87 -6.58 -16.30 -3.92
N ARG A 88 -7.16 -17.04 -2.98
CA ARG A 88 -8.14 -18.08 -3.28
C ARG A 88 -9.57 -17.66 -2.97
N ILE A 89 -9.74 -16.54 -2.25
CA ILE A 89 -11.03 -16.04 -1.76
C ILE A 89 -11.76 -17.20 -1.07
N SER A 90 -11.14 -17.71 -0.01
CA SER A 90 -11.53 -18.98 0.63
C SER A 90 -12.77 -18.85 1.54
N HIS A 91 -13.42 -17.69 1.55
CA HIS A 91 -14.59 -17.40 2.36
C HIS A 91 -15.65 -18.51 2.27
N LEU A 92 -15.99 -19.11 3.42
CA LEU A 92 -16.94 -20.22 3.55
C LEU A 92 -16.61 -21.46 2.71
N ARG A 93 -15.33 -21.69 2.37
CA ARG A 93 -14.86 -22.90 1.69
C ARG A 93 -13.89 -23.69 2.56
N PRO A 94 -14.37 -24.60 3.43
CA PRO A 94 -13.54 -25.35 4.39
C PRO A 94 -12.42 -26.18 3.74
N SER A 95 -12.61 -26.60 2.50
CA SER A 95 -11.62 -27.38 1.73
C SER A 95 -10.48 -26.53 1.15
N ILE A 96 -10.55 -25.21 1.24
CA ILE A 96 -9.50 -24.30 0.78
C ILE A 96 -8.84 -23.71 2.02
N PRO A 97 -7.60 -24.11 2.37
CA PRO A 97 -6.90 -23.50 3.49
C PRO A 97 -6.67 -22.01 3.17
N PHE A 98 -7.07 -21.16 4.11
CA PHE A 98 -6.77 -19.73 4.03
C PHE A 98 -5.29 -19.53 4.26
N GLU A 99 -4.63 -18.89 3.30
CA GLU A 99 -3.24 -18.48 3.41
C GLU A 99 -3.15 -17.00 3.08
N ARG A 100 -2.87 -16.19 4.11
CA ARG A 100 -2.70 -14.75 3.95
C ARG A 100 -1.39 -14.48 3.21
N ARG A 101 -1.49 -13.86 2.05
CA ARG A 101 -0.34 -13.47 1.22
C ARG A 101 -0.42 -11.97 0.95
N PRO A 102 -0.07 -11.11 1.93
CA PRO A 102 -0.13 -9.68 1.73
C PRO A 102 0.96 -9.22 0.74
N PRO A 103 0.69 -8.20 -0.08
CA PRO A 103 1.71 -7.60 -0.93
C PRO A 103 2.88 -6.98 -0.17
N ARG A 104 4.02 -6.89 -0.87
CA ARG A 104 5.19 -6.11 -0.44
C ARG A 104 5.45 -5.01 -1.46
N ILE A 105 5.49 -3.76 -1.04
CA ILE A 105 5.78 -2.61 -1.90
C ILE A 105 7.11 -2.03 -1.42
N LEU A 106 8.17 -2.26 -2.19
CA LEU A 106 9.53 -1.95 -1.78
C LEU A 106 9.85 -0.47 -1.98
N ARG A 107 10.99 -0.06 -1.43
CA ARG A 107 11.41 1.34 -1.30
C ARG A 107 11.23 2.12 -2.61
N ALA A 108 10.72 3.35 -2.50
CA ALA A 108 10.56 4.28 -3.62
C ALA A 108 9.67 3.77 -4.79
N ALA A 109 8.99 2.64 -4.64
CA ALA A 109 8.02 2.20 -5.65
C ALA A 109 6.85 3.18 -5.75
N ARG A 110 6.32 3.34 -6.97
CA ARG A 110 5.24 4.28 -7.30
C ARG A 110 4.06 3.53 -7.90
N ILE A 111 2.94 3.53 -7.20
CA ILE A 111 1.72 2.84 -7.61
C ILE A 111 0.71 3.86 -8.10
N GLY A 112 0.39 3.83 -9.40
CA GLY A 112 -0.60 4.71 -10.01
C GLY A 112 -2.00 4.51 -9.43
N GLY A 113 -2.77 5.59 -9.35
CA GLY A 113 -4.10 5.59 -8.75
C GLY A 113 -5.05 4.57 -9.37
N GLY A 114 -5.94 4.01 -8.56
CA GLY A 114 -6.91 2.98 -8.96
C GLY A 114 -6.30 1.62 -9.28
N SER A 115 -4.99 1.42 -9.06
CA SER A 115 -4.35 0.12 -9.29
C SER A 115 -4.71 -0.91 -8.22
N ILE A 116 -4.70 -2.18 -8.61
CA ILE A 116 -4.92 -3.33 -7.74
C ILE A 116 -3.63 -4.14 -7.65
N ILE A 117 -3.13 -4.37 -6.44
CA ILE A 117 -1.97 -5.22 -6.17
C ILE A 117 -2.46 -6.57 -5.63
N CYS A 118 -2.30 -7.63 -6.41
CA CYS A 118 -2.81 -8.95 -6.07
C CYS A 118 -2.02 -9.63 -4.93
N PRO A 119 -2.61 -10.65 -4.29
CA PRO A 119 -1.99 -11.33 -3.16
C PRO A 119 -0.64 -11.96 -3.48
N GLY A 120 0.32 -11.74 -2.59
CA GLY A 120 1.68 -12.26 -2.62
C GLY A 120 2.61 -11.56 -3.61
N VAL A 121 2.16 -10.48 -4.26
CA VAL A 121 2.98 -9.72 -5.20
C VAL A 121 3.98 -8.84 -4.46
N THR A 122 5.22 -8.83 -4.95
CA THR A 122 6.25 -7.86 -4.60
C THR A 122 6.41 -6.83 -5.71
N VAL A 123 6.26 -5.55 -5.40
CA VAL A 123 6.61 -4.44 -6.31
C VAL A 123 8.00 -3.94 -5.94
N GLY A 124 8.95 -4.13 -6.85
CA GLY A 124 10.37 -3.89 -6.63
C GLY A 124 10.75 -2.43 -6.35
N GLU A 125 11.95 -2.24 -5.81
CA GLU A 125 12.47 -0.90 -5.49
C GLU A 125 12.47 -0.01 -6.73
N ASN A 126 12.00 1.23 -6.57
CA ASN A 126 11.89 2.23 -7.64
C ASN A 126 11.05 1.75 -8.86
N ALA A 127 10.28 0.66 -8.75
CA ALA A 127 9.37 0.23 -9.81
C ALA A 127 8.16 1.16 -9.91
N ALA A 128 7.55 1.21 -11.09
CA ALA A 128 6.38 2.02 -11.35
C ALA A 128 5.22 1.16 -11.90
N VAL A 129 4.03 1.39 -11.35
CA VAL A 129 2.79 0.77 -11.82
C VAL A 129 1.92 1.88 -12.39
N GLY A 130 1.55 1.79 -13.67
CA GLY A 130 0.65 2.77 -14.30
C GLY A 130 -0.74 2.76 -13.66
N ALA A 131 -1.45 3.90 -13.75
CA ALA A 131 -2.80 4.03 -13.19
C ALA A 131 -3.76 2.95 -13.71
N GLY A 132 -4.67 2.49 -12.85
CA GLY A 132 -5.69 1.48 -13.19
C GLY A 132 -5.15 0.08 -13.50
N SER A 133 -3.89 -0.22 -13.17
CA SER A 133 -3.29 -1.52 -13.49
C SER A 133 -3.70 -2.60 -12.50
N VAL A 134 -3.76 -3.86 -12.96
CA VAL A 134 -3.97 -5.04 -12.09
C VAL A 134 -2.69 -5.87 -12.07
N VAL A 135 -1.93 -5.74 -10.99
CA VAL A 135 -0.61 -6.35 -10.85
C VAL A 135 -0.76 -7.76 -10.28
N THR A 136 -0.56 -8.76 -11.15
CA THR A 136 -0.80 -10.18 -10.83
C THR A 136 0.48 -10.99 -10.58
N ARG A 137 1.66 -10.37 -10.76
CA ARG A 137 2.98 -10.98 -10.61
C ARG A 137 3.95 -9.94 -10.08
N ASP A 138 5.05 -10.41 -9.50
CA ASP A 138 6.13 -9.54 -9.02
C ASP A 138 6.62 -8.60 -10.13
N VAL A 139 6.89 -7.36 -9.73
CA VAL A 139 7.44 -6.33 -10.60
C VAL A 139 8.92 -6.18 -10.23
N PRO A 140 9.86 -6.42 -11.15
CA PRO A 140 11.28 -6.22 -10.85
C PRO A 140 11.59 -4.76 -10.51
N PRO A 141 12.70 -4.49 -9.78
CA PRO A 141 13.14 -3.13 -9.51
C PRO A 141 13.25 -2.28 -10.79
N ARG A 142 12.98 -0.98 -10.68
CA ARG A 142 13.11 0.01 -11.77
C ARG A 142 12.37 -0.38 -13.06
N THR A 143 11.30 -1.17 -12.93
CA THR A 143 10.49 -1.63 -14.07
C THR A 143 9.16 -0.91 -14.07
N LEU A 144 8.74 -0.42 -15.24
CA LEU A 144 7.42 0.16 -15.46
C LEU A 144 6.47 -0.93 -16.00
N VAL A 145 5.36 -1.14 -15.29
CA VAL A 145 4.27 -2.03 -15.73
C VAL A 145 2.95 -1.27 -15.87
N VAL A 146 2.13 -1.64 -16.86
CA VAL A 146 0.80 -1.06 -17.08
C VAL A 146 -0.23 -2.10 -17.50
N GLY A 147 -1.51 -1.81 -17.27
CA GLY A 147 -2.65 -2.55 -17.85
C GLY A 147 -3.27 -3.59 -16.92
N ASN A 148 -4.29 -4.29 -17.45
CA ASN A 148 -5.00 -5.36 -16.76
C ASN A 148 -5.04 -6.62 -17.65
N PRO A 149 -4.29 -7.68 -17.32
CA PRO A 149 -3.27 -7.73 -16.27
C PRO A 149 -2.03 -6.89 -16.63
N ALA A 150 -1.32 -6.38 -15.62
CA ALA A 150 -0.16 -5.51 -15.81
C ALA A 150 0.96 -6.23 -16.59
N ARG A 151 1.59 -5.53 -17.51
CA ARG A 151 2.71 -6.00 -18.33
C ARG A 151 3.83 -4.98 -18.34
N VAL A 152 5.07 -5.47 -18.39
CA VAL A 152 6.26 -4.64 -18.55
C VAL A 152 6.16 -3.87 -19.86
N VAL A 153 6.36 -2.56 -19.79
CA VAL A 153 6.46 -1.69 -20.98
C VAL A 153 7.84 -1.06 -21.14
N GLY A 154 8.68 -1.14 -20.11
CA GLY A 154 10.05 -0.66 -20.15
C GLY A 154 10.64 -0.45 -18.76
N PRO A 155 11.87 0.08 -18.69
CA PRO A 155 12.43 0.58 -17.45
C PRO A 155 11.72 1.87 -17.00
N VAL A 156 11.83 2.17 -15.71
CA VAL A 156 11.53 3.49 -15.18
C VAL A 156 12.60 4.48 -15.67
N PRO A 157 12.23 5.69 -16.14
CA PRO A 157 13.19 6.73 -16.50
C PRO A 157 14.12 7.10 -15.33
N ASP A 158 15.40 7.33 -15.60
CA ASP A 158 16.42 7.57 -14.57
C ASP A 158 16.13 8.82 -13.73
N ASP A 159 15.50 9.84 -14.31
CA ASP A 159 15.09 11.08 -13.64
C ASP A 159 13.89 10.91 -12.69
N GLU A 160 13.26 9.74 -12.68
CA GLU A 160 12.15 9.40 -11.79
C GLU A 160 12.55 8.49 -10.61
N ILE A 161 13.83 8.12 -10.49
CA ILE A 161 14.37 7.23 -9.45
C ILE A 161 14.90 8.05 -8.26
N ILE A 162 14.65 7.61 -7.03
CA ILE A 162 15.05 8.30 -5.77
C ILE A 162 15.68 7.38 -4.71
#